data_AF-W4L9L8-F1
#
_entry.id   AF-W4L9L8-F1
#
_cell.length_a   1.000
_cell.length_b   1.000
_cell.length_c   1.000
_cell.angle_alpha   90.00
_cell.angle_beta   90.00
_cell.angle_gamma   90.00
#
_symmetry.space_group_name_H-M   'P 1'
#
loop_
_entity.id
_entity.type
_entity.pdbx_description
1 polymer ?
#
loop_
_entity_poly.entity_id
_entity_poly.type
_entity_poly.pdbx_seq_one_letter_code
_entity_poly.pdbx_strand_id
1 'polypeptide(L)'
;MLPDLQSVFDHFHTTPIYNDNLLILQNIYLDMSTLLVNDSDIKNNLQTVRSRIDYCSDLDCSDTIKLKDSWRKQFQNAQNDTRKDELIFVLLMICKAKYYWHRVRPPDDWSYSHDVFRDQLRLEIGSFYSKQDADIRLHIPCFFKVLYHFVE
;
A
#
# COMPACT_ATOMS: atom_id res chain seq x y z
N MET A 1 -4.49 6.77 -2.62
CA MET A 1 -4.59 6.37 -1.21
C MET A 1 -3.22 6.54 -0.60
N LEU A 2 -3.08 7.38 0.43
CA LEU A 2 -1.80 7.53 1.12
C LEU A 2 -1.38 6.17 1.71
N PRO A 3 -0.09 5.82 1.64
CA PRO A 3 0.45 4.60 2.25
C PRO A 3 0.59 4.72 3.77
N ASP A 4 0.34 5.89 4.34
CA ASP A 4 0.48 6.14 5.78
C ASP A 4 -0.72 5.61 6.58
N LEU A 5 -0.88 4.29 6.58
CA LEU A 5 -1.82 3.57 7.44
C LEU A 5 -1.13 2.96 8.66
N GLN A 6 0.19 3.12 8.81
CA GLN A 6 0.93 2.50 9.91
C GLN A 6 0.38 2.95 11.25
N SER A 7 0.10 4.26 11.39
CA SER A 7 -0.52 4.81 12.59
C SER A 7 -1.88 4.17 12.91
N VAL A 8 -2.70 3.81 11.90
CA VAL A 8 -3.96 3.10 12.12
C VAL A 8 -3.70 1.73 12.73
N PHE A 9 -2.69 1.00 12.23
CA PHE A 9 -2.35 -0.33 12.73
C PHE A 9 -1.73 -0.30 14.12
N ASP A 10 -0.87 0.68 14.39
CA ASP A 10 -0.19 0.85 15.67
C ASP A 10 -1.16 1.18 16.81
N HIS A 11 -2.24 1.91 16.51
CA HIS A 11 -3.26 2.32 17.48
C HIS A 11 -4.53 1.46 17.42
N PHE A 12 -4.56 0.42 16.58
CA PHE A 12 -5.72 -0.45 16.49
C PHE A 12 -5.83 -1.29 17.77
N HIS A 13 -7.04 -1.40 18.31
CA HIS A 13 -7.29 -2.09 19.59
C HIS A 13 -6.79 -3.54 19.59
N THR A 14 -6.84 -4.21 18.43
CA THR A 14 -6.38 -5.59 18.27
C THR A 14 -5.17 -5.61 17.36
N THR A 15 -3.97 -5.82 17.91
CA THR A 15 -2.72 -5.70 17.17
C THR A 15 -2.68 -6.57 15.90
N PRO A 16 -2.67 -5.97 14.70
CA PRO A 16 -2.64 -6.76 13.46
C PRO A 16 -1.30 -7.49 13.30
N ILE A 17 -1.37 -8.72 12.80
CA ILE A 17 -0.21 -9.57 12.51
C ILE A 17 -0.09 -9.80 11.00
N TYR A 18 1.14 -9.77 10.51
CA TYR A 18 1.52 -10.11 9.13
C TYR A 18 2.74 -11.04 9.14
N ASN A 19 2.63 -12.22 8.49
CA ASN A 19 3.67 -13.26 8.50
C ASN A 19 4.26 -13.51 9.91
N ASP A 20 3.38 -13.75 10.89
CA ASP A 20 3.71 -14.06 12.29
C ASP A 20 4.46 -12.97 13.07
N ASN A 21 4.54 -11.76 12.51
CA ASN A 21 5.13 -10.59 13.14
C ASN A 21 4.10 -9.46 13.25
N LEU A 22 4.39 -8.48 14.10
CA LEU A 22 3.63 -7.23 14.14
C LEU A 22 3.55 -6.62 12.74
N LEU A 23 2.37 -6.15 12.36
CA LEU A 23 2.16 -5.55 11.05
C LEU A 23 2.97 -4.26 10.92
N ILE A 24 3.99 -4.31 10.05
CA ILE A 24 4.78 -3.16 9.62
C ILE A 24 4.61 -3.04 8.11
N LEU A 25 3.99 -1.96 7.65
CA LEU A 25 3.71 -1.69 6.23
C LEU A 25 4.97 -1.71 5.38
N GLN A 26 6.09 -1.20 5.92
CA GLN A 26 7.37 -1.24 5.23
C GLN A 26 7.76 -2.68 4.84
N ASN A 27 7.54 -3.66 5.73
CA ASN A 27 7.83 -5.06 5.46
C ASN A 27 6.90 -5.61 4.38
N ILE A 28 5.62 -5.23 4.42
CA ILE A 28 4.64 -5.60 3.38
C ILE A 28 5.07 -5.06 2.01
N TYR A 29 5.54 -3.81 1.92
CA TYR A 29 6.03 -3.23 0.66
C TYR A 29 7.31 -3.93 0.16
N LEU A 30 8.21 -4.30 1.07
CA LEU A 30 9.39 -5.09 0.71
C LEU A 30 9.00 -6.49 0.19
N ASP A 31 8.01 -7.14 0.79
CA ASP A 31 7.48 -8.43 0.34
C ASP A 31 6.80 -8.30 -1.03
N MET A 32 5.99 -7.25 -1.22
CA MET A 32 5.39 -6.89 -2.50
C MET A 32 6.43 -6.76 -3.61
N SER A 33 7.51 -6.03 -3.35
CA SER A 33 8.60 -5.86 -4.31
C SER A 33 9.24 -7.20 -4.70
N THR A 34 9.43 -8.10 -3.73
CA THR A 34 10.09 -9.39 -3.95
C THR A 34 9.30 -10.27 -4.91
N LEU A 35 7.98 -10.21 -4.83
CA LEU A 35 7.09 -11.02 -5.65
C LEU A 35 6.88 -10.50 -7.08
N LEU A 36 7.37 -9.28 -7.41
CA LEU A 36 7.38 -8.75 -8.79
C LEU A 36 8.00 -9.75 -9.78
N VAL A 37 9.05 -10.44 -9.37
CA VAL A 37 9.78 -11.41 -10.20
C VAL A 37 8.97 -12.67 -10.49
N ASN A 38 7.91 -12.95 -9.74
CA ASN A 38 7.07 -14.12 -9.92
C ASN A 38 5.68 -13.78 -10.46
N ASP A 39 5.36 -12.49 -10.60
CA ASP A 39 4.07 -12.04 -11.10
C ASP A 39 4.02 -12.16 -12.64
N SER A 40 3.26 -13.14 -13.12
CA SER A 40 3.08 -13.38 -14.56
C SER A 40 2.37 -12.22 -15.27
N ASP A 41 1.49 -11.52 -14.58
CA ASP A 41 0.74 -10.38 -15.15
C ASP A 41 1.70 -9.22 -15.41
N ILE A 42 2.59 -8.94 -14.46
CA ILE A 42 3.63 -7.91 -14.61
C ILE A 42 4.63 -8.30 -15.70
N LYS A 43 5.07 -9.57 -15.74
CA LYS A 43 5.97 -10.07 -16.79
C LYS A 43 5.39 -9.89 -18.19
N ASN A 44 4.14 -10.28 -18.37
CA ASN A 44 3.48 -10.23 -19.69
C ASN A 44 3.14 -8.81 -20.12
N ASN A 45 3.01 -7.87 -19.18
CA ASN A 45 2.61 -6.49 -19.43
C ASN A 45 3.68 -5.46 -19.04
N LEU A 46 4.96 -5.85 -19.04
CA LEU A 46 6.05 -5.00 -18.54
C LEU A 46 6.15 -3.66 -19.30
N GLN A 47 5.86 -3.66 -20.60
CA GLN A 47 5.83 -2.42 -21.40
C GLN A 47 4.75 -1.45 -20.90
N THR A 48 3.56 -1.95 -20.57
CA THR A 48 2.48 -1.14 -19.99
C THR A 48 2.86 -0.65 -18.59
N VAL A 49 3.48 -1.49 -17.78
CA VAL A 49 4.01 -1.11 -16.47
C VAL A 49 4.99 0.05 -16.61
N ARG A 50 5.98 -0.08 -17.50
CA ARG A 50 6.97 0.96 -17.79
C ARG A 50 6.29 2.28 -18.17
N SER A 51 5.35 2.26 -19.12
CA SER A 51 4.64 3.48 -19.54
C SER A 51 3.87 4.16 -18.40
N ARG A 52 3.35 3.38 -17.43
CA ARG A 52 2.62 3.95 -16.27
C ARG A 52 3.55 4.62 -15.25
N ILE A 53 4.80 4.20 -15.18
CA ILE A 53 5.76 4.63 -14.15
C ILE A 53 6.95 5.39 -14.74
N ASP A 54 6.85 5.81 -16.00
CA ASP A 54 7.93 6.49 -16.74
C ASP A 54 8.38 7.80 -16.08
N TYR A 55 7.51 8.42 -15.29
CA TYR A 55 7.85 9.59 -14.46
C TYR A 55 8.89 9.27 -13.37
N CYS A 56 9.04 8.00 -12.98
CA CYS A 56 9.99 7.54 -11.99
C CYS A 56 11.24 6.96 -12.67
N SER A 57 12.06 7.87 -13.23
CA SER A 57 13.21 7.56 -14.09
C SER A 57 14.31 6.71 -13.43
N ASP A 58 14.36 6.66 -12.10
CA ASP A 58 15.33 5.88 -11.33
C ASP A 58 15.04 4.37 -11.28
N LEU A 59 13.88 3.94 -11.81
CA LEU A 59 13.46 2.54 -11.82
C LEU A 59 13.80 1.86 -13.14
N ASP A 60 14.50 0.73 -13.05
CA ASP A 60 14.90 -0.05 -14.22
C ASP A 60 13.78 -1.02 -14.60
N CYS A 61 13.00 -0.65 -15.60
CA CYS A 61 11.90 -1.46 -16.13
C CYS A 61 12.32 -2.39 -17.28
N SER A 62 13.61 -2.71 -17.46
CA SER A 62 14.04 -3.58 -18.56
C SER A 62 13.68 -5.05 -18.34
N ASP A 63 13.59 -5.49 -17.09
CA ASP A 63 13.00 -6.77 -16.69
C ASP A 63 12.46 -6.69 -15.24
N THR A 64 11.73 -7.73 -14.82
CA THR A 64 11.11 -7.76 -13.47
C THR A 64 12.12 -7.88 -12.32
N ILE A 65 13.30 -8.46 -12.57
CA ILE A 65 14.37 -8.59 -11.57
C ILE A 65 14.98 -7.22 -11.32
N LYS A 66 15.34 -6.51 -12.38
CA LYS A 66 15.87 -5.15 -12.32
C LYS A 66 14.86 -4.16 -11.79
N LEU A 67 13.58 -4.31 -12.09
CA LEU A 67 12.52 -3.47 -11.52
C LEU A 67 12.44 -3.65 -10.01
N LYS A 68 12.44 -4.90 -9.53
CA LYS A 68 12.51 -5.21 -8.09
C LYS A 68 13.77 -4.62 -7.46
N ASP A 69 14.95 -4.88 -8.03
CA ASP A 69 16.23 -4.48 -7.42
C ASP A 69 16.39 -2.96 -7.39
N SER A 70 16.04 -2.27 -8.48
CA SER A 70 16.06 -0.80 -8.56
C SER A 70 15.06 -0.19 -7.58
N TRP A 71 13.82 -0.71 -7.51
CA TRP A 71 12.82 -0.24 -6.55
C TRP A 71 13.29 -0.40 -5.10
N ARG A 72 13.78 -1.59 -4.73
CA ARG A 72 14.26 -1.85 -3.36
C ARG A 72 15.41 -0.93 -2.98
N LYS A 73 16.38 -0.77 -3.88
CA LYS A 73 17.51 0.14 -3.69
C LYS A 73 17.04 1.57 -3.47
N GLN A 74 16.11 2.07 -4.29
CA GLN A 74 15.59 3.43 -4.13
C GLN A 74 14.80 3.58 -2.82
N PHE A 75 13.98 2.59 -2.47
CA PHE A 75 13.14 2.64 -1.29
C PHE A 75 13.94 2.60 0.02
N GLN A 76 14.98 1.78 0.08
CA GLN A 76 15.87 1.68 1.25
C GLN A 76 16.77 2.91 1.41
N ASN A 77 17.15 3.56 0.31
CA ASN A 77 18.04 4.72 0.33
C ASN A 77 17.30 6.07 0.37
N ALA A 78 15.98 6.07 0.23
CA ALA A 78 15.17 7.28 0.25
C ALA A 78 15.32 8.03 1.59
N GLN A 79 15.80 9.27 1.50
CA GLN A 79 16.11 10.13 2.66
C GLN A 79 14.92 10.93 3.17
N ASN A 80 13.84 11.04 2.38
CA ASN A 80 12.64 11.77 2.77
C ASN A 80 11.38 10.94 2.52
N ASP A 81 10.32 11.28 3.24
CA ASP A 81 9.05 10.56 3.21
C ASP A 81 8.33 10.74 1.86
N THR A 82 8.46 11.90 1.22
CA THR A 82 7.88 12.14 -0.11
C THR A 82 8.36 11.12 -1.16
N ARG A 83 9.67 10.83 -1.18
CA ARG A 83 10.23 9.86 -2.12
C ARG A 83 9.82 8.44 -1.77
N LYS A 84 9.73 8.10 -0.47
CA LYS A 84 9.19 6.81 -0.04
C LYS A 84 7.74 6.64 -0.46
N ASP A 85 6.91 7.65 -0.25
CA ASP A 85 5.51 7.65 -0.66
C ASP A 85 5.38 7.43 -2.16
N GLU A 86 6.13 8.17 -2.98
CA GLU A 86 6.15 8.01 -4.43
C GLU A 86 6.50 6.58 -4.86
N LEU A 87 7.52 5.98 -4.24
CA LEU A 87 7.91 4.60 -4.52
C LEU A 87 6.84 3.60 -4.09
N ILE A 88 6.17 3.83 -2.96
CA ILE A 88 5.05 2.99 -2.52
C ILE A 88 3.88 3.12 -3.50
N PHE A 89 3.57 4.34 -3.97
CA PHE A 89 2.54 4.55 -4.99
C PHE A 89 2.85 3.78 -6.27
N VAL A 90 4.09 3.86 -6.76
CA VAL A 90 4.54 3.07 -7.91
C VAL A 90 4.29 1.58 -7.67
N LEU A 91 4.68 1.06 -6.50
CA LEU A 91 4.51 -0.34 -6.16
C LEU A 91 3.03 -0.75 -6.14
N LEU A 92 2.17 0.07 -5.54
CA LEU A 92 0.73 -0.18 -5.45
C LEU A 92 0.02 -0.04 -6.81
N MET A 93 0.56 0.73 -7.76
CA MET A 93 0.04 0.82 -9.12
C MET A 93 0.33 -0.43 -9.96
N ILE A 94 1.43 -1.12 -9.67
CA ILE A 94 1.89 -2.28 -10.45
C ILE A 94 1.53 -3.61 -9.78
N CYS A 95 1.44 -3.64 -8.44
CA CYS A 95 1.14 -4.85 -7.66
C CYS A 95 -0.32 -4.94 -7.24
N LYS A 96 -0.86 -6.16 -7.24
CA LYS A 96 -2.15 -6.45 -6.63
C LYS A 96 -2.02 -6.56 -5.11
N ALA A 97 -2.34 -5.47 -4.40
CA ALA A 97 -2.24 -5.42 -2.94
C ALA A 97 -3.17 -6.40 -2.19
N LYS A 98 -4.26 -6.84 -2.83
CA LYS A 98 -5.29 -7.72 -2.24
C LYS A 98 -4.70 -8.99 -1.61
N TYR A 99 -3.71 -9.60 -2.26
CA TYR A 99 -3.07 -10.82 -1.76
C TYR A 99 -2.44 -10.65 -0.37
N TYR A 100 -1.72 -9.54 -0.19
CA TYR A 100 -1.03 -9.21 1.06
C TYR A 100 -2.02 -8.86 2.15
N TRP A 101 -3.09 -8.16 1.78
CA TRP A 101 -4.15 -7.79 2.70
C TRP A 101 -4.86 -9.00 3.32
N HIS A 102 -5.02 -10.08 2.56
CA HIS A 102 -5.61 -11.32 3.08
C HIS A 102 -4.73 -12.05 4.10
N ARG A 103 -3.42 -11.78 4.10
CA ARG A 103 -2.46 -12.36 5.06
C ARG A 103 -2.42 -11.60 6.38
N VAL A 104 -3.02 -10.41 6.45
CA VAL A 104 -3.21 -9.71 7.71
C VAL A 104 -4.25 -10.45 8.54
N ARG A 105 -3.86 -10.83 9.76
CA ARG A 105 -4.65 -11.65 10.67
C ARG A 105 -4.64 -11.06 12.09
N PRO A 106 -5.64 -11.36 12.92
CA PRO A 106 -5.57 -11.04 14.32
C PRO A 106 -4.50 -11.89 15.06
N PRO A 107 -4.15 -11.51 16.29
CA PRO A 107 -3.44 -12.37 17.24
C PRO A 107 -4.14 -13.70 17.50
N ASP A 108 -3.37 -14.69 17.96
CA ASP A 108 -3.88 -16.05 18.20
C ASP A 108 -4.87 -16.12 19.39
N ASP A 109 -4.82 -15.14 20.31
CA ASP A 109 -5.73 -15.01 21.45
C ASP A 109 -7.02 -14.24 21.12
N TRP A 110 -7.24 -13.88 19.85
CA TRP A 110 -8.45 -13.21 19.41
C TRP A 110 -9.69 -14.13 19.49
N SER A 111 -10.70 -13.69 20.24
CA SER A 111 -11.87 -14.51 20.56
C SER A 111 -12.91 -14.62 19.44
N TYR A 112 -12.84 -13.80 18.39
CA TYR A 112 -13.83 -13.76 17.31
C TYR A 112 -13.28 -14.31 15.99
N SER A 113 -14.11 -14.37 14.95
CA SER A 113 -13.64 -14.80 13.62
C SER A 113 -12.68 -13.78 13.00
N HIS A 114 -11.85 -14.25 12.06
CA HIS A 114 -10.98 -13.39 11.27
C HIS A 114 -11.75 -12.37 10.42
N ASP A 115 -12.99 -12.69 10.03
CA ASP A 115 -13.82 -11.77 9.24
C ASP A 115 -14.29 -10.58 10.07
N VAL A 116 -14.69 -10.80 11.33
CA VAL A 116 -15.03 -9.71 12.27
C VAL A 116 -13.84 -8.78 12.47
N PHE A 117 -12.64 -9.35 12.66
CA PHE A 117 -11.42 -8.56 12.77
C PHE A 117 -11.16 -7.72 11.51
N ARG A 118 -11.29 -8.32 10.32
CA ARG A 118 -11.08 -7.60 9.04
C ARG A 118 -12.09 -6.48 8.83
N ASP A 119 -13.35 -6.69 9.22
CA ASP A 119 -14.37 -5.67 9.09
C ASP A 119 -14.13 -4.51 10.05
N GLN A 120 -13.74 -4.77 11.31
CA GLN A 120 -13.33 -3.73 12.24
C GLN A 120 -12.11 -2.95 11.73
N LEU A 121 -11.11 -3.64 11.21
CA LEU A 121 -9.92 -3.00 10.65
C LEU A 121 -10.25 -2.12 9.43
N ARG A 122 -11.14 -2.58 8.55
CA ARG A 122 -11.63 -1.80 7.40
C ARG A 122 -12.38 -0.55 7.84
N LEU A 123 -13.20 -0.65 8.89
CA LEU A 123 -13.91 0.50 9.45
C LEU A 123 -12.94 1.54 9.99
N GLU A 124 -11.88 1.13 10.70
CA GLU A 124 -10.87 2.06 11.19
C GLU A 124 -10.07 2.72 10.07
N ILE A 125 -9.70 1.98 9.03
CA ILE A 125 -9.07 2.57 7.83
C ILE A 125 -10.02 3.58 7.15
N GLY A 126 -11.31 3.24 7.04
CA GLY A 126 -12.32 4.14 6.49
C GLY A 126 -12.48 5.41 7.33
N SER A 127 -12.56 5.25 8.65
CA SER A 127 -12.61 6.33 9.66
C SER A 127 -11.37 7.23 9.60
N PHE A 128 -10.20 6.64 9.41
CA PHE A 128 -8.95 7.37 9.23
C PHE A 128 -9.03 8.27 7.99
N TYR A 129 -9.37 7.71 6.83
CA TYR A 129 -9.44 8.51 5.60
C TYR A 129 -10.57 9.55 5.63
N SER A 130 -11.72 9.27 6.25
CA SER A 130 -12.83 10.23 6.30
C SER A 130 -12.50 11.48 7.13
N LYS A 131 -11.59 11.37 8.10
CA LYS A 131 -11.19 12.49 8.98
C LYS A 131 -10.14 13.41 8.36
N GLN A 132 -9.55 13.06 7.22
CA GLN A 132 -8.46 13.84 6.63
C GLN A 132 -8.92 14.86 5.58
N ASP A 133 -10.00 15.58 5.87
CA ASP A 133 -10.79 16.45 4.97
C ASP A 133 -10.04 17.67 4.33
N ALA A 134 -8.74 17.81 4.59
CA ALA A 134 -7.91 18.93 4.13
C ALA A 134 -6.55 18.53 3.55
N ASP A 135 -6.17 17.24 3.54
CA ASP A 135 -4.90 16.84 2.94
C ASP A 135 -5.06 16.65 1.42
N ILE A 136 -4.47 17.55 0.64
CA ILE A 136 -4.46 17.49 -0.83
C ILE A 136 -3.83 16.21 -1.39
N ARG A 137 -3.03 15.50 -0.59
CA ARG A 137 -2.47 14.17 -0.92
C ARG A 137 -3.54 13.07 -0.90
N LEU A 138 -4.73 13.37 -0.38
CA LEU A 138 -5.85 12.45 -0.31
C LEU A 138 -6.90 12.76 -1.36
N HIS A 139 -6.77 12.09 -2.49
CA HIS A 139 -7.72 12.23 -3.59
C HIS A 139 -9.14 11.76 -3.24
N ILE A 140 -9.33 10.86 -2.26
CA ILE A 140 -10.66 10.31 -1.94
C ILE A 140 -11.53 11.28 -1.13
N PRO A 141 -11.10 11.82 0.04
CA PRO A 141 -11.85 12.84 0.77
C PRO A 141 -12.04 14.12 -0.05
N CYS A 142 -11.00 14.55 -0.77
CA CYS A 142 -11.09 15.70 -1.68
C CYS A 142 -12.15 15.48 -2.77
N PHE A 143 -12.17 14.30 -3.42
CA PHE A 143 -13.18 13.95 -4.41
C PHE A 143 -14.60 13.92 -3.82
N PHE A 144 -14.79 13.32 -2.64
CA PHE A 144 -16.11 13.30 -1.99
C PHE A 144 -16.59 14.70 -1.58
N LYS A 145 -15.69 15.58 -1.13
CA LYS A 145 -16.00 16.97 -0.79
C LYS A 145 -16.41 17.79 -2.02
N VAL A 146 -15.71 17.59 -3.14
CA VAL A 146 -16.08 18.20 -4.43
C VAL A 146 -17.46 17.71 -4.88
N LEU A 147 -17.73 16.40 -4.80
CA LEU A 147 -19.05 15.86 -5.12
C LEU A 147 -20.16 16.42 -4.22
N TYR A 148 -19.90 16.56 -2.91
CA TYR A 148 -20.85 17.16 -1.97
C TYR A 148 -21.23 18.59 -2.40
N HIS A 149 -20.26 19.40 -2.81
CA HIS A 149 -20.50 20.76 -3.32
C HIS A 149 -21.27 20.82 -4.65
N PHE A 150 -21.42 19.71 -5.38
CA PHE A 150 -22.20 19.65 -6.62
C PHE A 150 -23.63 19.12 -6.42
N VAL A 151 -23.95 18.63 -5.23
CA VAL A 151 -25.28 18.06 -4.89
C VAL A 151 -26.09 19.01 -3.98
N GLU A 152 -25.45 20.06 -3.44
CA GLU A 152 -26.11 21.28 -2.92
C GLU A 152 -26.30 22.33 -4.03
#